data_AF-A0A370AZR4-F1
#
_entry.id   AF-A0A370AZR4-F1
#
_cell.length_a   1.000
_cell.length_b   1.000
_cell.length_c   1.000
_cell.angle_alpha   90.00
_cell.angle_beta   90.00
_cell.angle_gamma   90.00
#
_symmetry.space_group_name_H-M   'P 1'
#
loop_
_entity.id
_entity.type
_entity.pdbx_description
1 polymer ?
#
loop_
_entity_poly.entity_id
_entity_poly.type
_entity_poly.pdbx_seq_one_letter_code
_entity_poly.pdbx_strand_id
1 'polypeptide(L)'
;MLQNYLNVTIENGKTLLFFDEIQACPRALLSLRYFFEKRPELHLLAAGSLIDFELESISFPVGRIDFYYLYPLNFIEFIIKHIHRLFINSYYPCSEIILFSEVCLRLLKNMLKQETLLNVKLFNLP
;
A
#
# COMPACT_ATOMS: atom_id res chain seq x y z
N MET A 1 24.04 1.76 10.53
CA MET A 1 23.89 3.02 9.77
C MET A 1 22.43 3.46 9.71
N LEU A 2 21.51 2.66 9.11
CA LEU A 2 20.06 2.96 9.08
C LEU A 2 19.44 3.17 10.46
N GLN A 3 19.66 2.25 11.40
CA GLN A 3 19.17 2.36 12.79
C GLN A 3 19.65 3.65 13.49
N ASN A 4 20.89 4.07 13.26
CA ASN A 4 21.41 5.32 13.83
C ASN A 4 20.81 6.55 13.15
N TYR A 5 20.61 6.50 11.84
CA TYR A 5 20.01 7.59 11.08
C TYR A 5 18.54 7.81 11.46
N LEU A 6 17.78 6.71 11.62
CA LEU A 6 16.37 6.76 11.99
C LEU A 6 16.14 6.86 13.50
N ASN A 7 17.21 6.72 14.31
CA ASN A 7 17.16 6.66 15.76
C ASN A 7 16.15 5.62 16.30
N VAL A 8 16.07 4.46 15.64
CA VAL A 8 15.19 3.34 16.01
C VAL A 8 15.92 2.01 15.95
N THR A 9 15.64 1.14 16.90
CA THR A 9 16.19 -0.22 16.95
C THR A 9 15.57 -1.10 15.86
N ILE A 10 16.43 -1.79 15.09
CA ILE A 10 15.98 -2.74 14.06
C ILE A 10 16.30 -4.16 14.54
N GLU A 11 15.27 -4.86 15.01
CA GLU A 11 15.35 -6.22 15.52
C GLU A 11 14.88 -7.24 14.47
N ASN A 12 15.69 -8.27 14.23
CA ASN A 12 15.32 -9.36 13.32
C ASN A 12 14.04 -10.06 13.81
N GLY A 13 13.17 -10.47 12.88
CA GLY A 13 11.91 -11.16 13.18
C GLY A 13 10.84 -10.32 13.88
N LYS A 14 11.12 -9.05 14.21
CA LYS A 14 10.18 -8.16 14.91
C LYS A 14 9.99 -6.83 14.20
N THR A 15 11.01 -6.36 13.49
CA THR A 15 10.95 -5.11 12.74
C THR A 15 10.66 -5.40 11.28
N LEU A 16 9.64 -4.72 10.75
CA LEU A 16 9.41 -4.60 9.31
C LEU A 16 10.08 -3.33 8.81
N LEU A 17 11.03 -3.50 7.89
CA LEU A 17 11.64 -2.39 7.16
C LEU A 17 10.86 -2.18 5.84
N PHE A 18 10.24 -1.02 5.67
CA PHE A 18 9.47 -0.68 4.48
C PHE A 18 10.13 0.47 3.73
N PHE A 19 10.47 0.25 2.46
CA PHE A 19 10.93 1.29 1.55
C PHE A 19 9.82 1.66 0.59
N ASP A 20 9.43 2.93 0.58
CA ASP A 20 8.50 3.48 -0.42
C ASP A 20 9.27 4.16 -1.54
N GLU A 21 8.76 4.05 -2.77
CA GLU A 21 9.37 4.57 -4.00
C GLU A 21 10.88 4.24 -4.13
N ILE A 22 11.25 2.99 -3.85
CA ILE A 22 12.67 2.55 -3.79
C ILE A 22 13.45 2.80 -5.09
N GLN A 23 12.75 2.82 -6.24
CA GLN A 23 13.34 3.08 -7.55
C GLN A 23 13.96 4.47 -7.68
N ALA A 24 13.61 5.42 -6.80
CA ALA A 24 14.28 6.71 -6.72
C ALA A 24 15.79 6.59 -6.41
N CYS A 25 16.22 5.45 -5.86
CA CYS A 25 17.62 5.13 -5.61
C CYS A 25 17.97 3.72 -6.12
N PRO A 26 18.54 3.59 -7.33
CA PRO A 26 18.84 2.29 -7.93
C PRO A 26 19.84 1.46 -7.10
N ARG A 27 20.74 2.16 -6.38
CA ARG A 27 21.65 1.53 -5.42
C ARG A 27 20.92 0.89 -4.23
N ALA A 28 19.81 1.49 -3.78
CA ALA A 28 18.99 0.90 -2.73
C ALA A 28 18.31 -0.39 -3.22
N LEU A 29 17.78 -0.37 -4.45
CA LEU A 29 17.18 -1.52 -5.11
C LEU A 29 18.18 -2.69 -5.25
N LEU A 30 19.42 -2.42 -5.68
CA LEU A 30 20.49 -3.44 -5.70
C LEU A 30 20.87 -3.96 -4.31
N SER A 31 20.77 -3.10 -3.28
CA SER A 31 21.16 -3.46 -1.92
C SER A 31 20.24 -4.49 -1.26
N LEU A 32 19.02 -4.67 -1.78
CA LEU A 32 18.03 -5.62 -1.27
C LEU A 32 18.58 -7.05 -1.17
N ARG A 33 19.38 -7.48 -2.15
CA ARG A 33 20.06 -8.77 -2.10
C ARG A 33 20.95 -8.94 -0.86
N TYR A 34 21.64 -7.88 -0.44
CA TYR A 34 22.50 -7.96 0.74
C TYR A 34 21.70 -8.05 2.04
N PHE A 35 20.50 -7.48 2.10
CA PHE A 35 19.61 -7.68 3.24
C PHE A 35 19.24 -9.15 3.38
N PHE A 36 18.85 -9.80 2.28
CA PHE A 36 18.56 -11.23 2.27
C PHE A 36 19.80 -12.08 2.64
N GLU A 37 20.98 -11.77 2.09
CA GLU A 37 22.21 -12.55 2.34
C GLU A 37 22.78 -12.35 3.75
N LYS A 38 22.68 -11.15 4.33
CA LYS A 38 23.31 -10.81 5.63
C LYS A 38 22.35 -10.90 6.80
N ARG A 39 21.05 -10.70 6.59
CA ARG A 39 20.02 -10.65 7.63
C ARG A 39 18.70 -11.27 7.11
N PRO A 40 18.67 -12.56 6.78
CA PRO A 40 17.48 -13.22 6.21
C PRO A 40 16.25 -13.18 7.12
N GLU A 41 16.43 -13.04 8.43
CA GLU A 41 15.35 -12.91 9.41
C GLU A 41 14.74 -11.51 9.50
N LEU A 42 15.33 -10.49 8.85
CA LEU A 42 14.78 -9.15 8.83
C LEU A 42 13.63 -9.11 7.82
N HIS A 43 12.43 -8.77 8.29
CA HIS A 43 11.30 -8.53 7.39
C HIS A 43 11.55 -7.24 6.62
N LEU A 44 11.56 -7.33 5.29
CA LEU A 44 11.80 -6.20 4.41
C LEU A 44 10.78 -6.21 3.29
N LEU A 45 10.16 -5.06 3.06
CA LEU A 45 9.30 -4.79 1.92
C LEU A 45 9.79 -3.54 1.20
N ALA A 46 9.69 -3.55 -0.12
CA ALA A 46 9.98 -2.40 -0.95
C ALA A 46 8.83 -2.20 -1.94
N ALA A 47 8.35 -0.97 -2.05
CA ALA A 47 7.30 -0.54 -2.94
C ALA A 47 7.83 0.51 -3.91
N GLY A 48 7.16 0.61 -5.05
CA GLY A 48 7.52 1.57 -6.08
C GLY A 48 6.62 1.45 -7.30
N SER A 49 6.14 2.57 -7.77
CA SER A 49 5.21 2.65 -8.91
C SER A 49 5.88 2.31 -10.25
N LEU A 50 7.19 2.53 -10.36
CA LEU A 50 7.97 2.40 -11.60
C LEU A 50 9.13 1.41 -11.48
N ILE A 51 9.00 0.41 -10.60
CA ILE A 51 10.07 -0.57 -10.35
C ILE A 51 10.52 -1.25 -11.65
N ASP A 52 9.57 -1.66 -12.50
CA ASP A 52 9.87 -2.40 -13.74
C ASP A 52 10.81 -1.64 -14.68
N PHE A 53 10.63 -0.33 -14.82
CA PHE A 53 11.50 0.51 -15.67
C PHE A 53 12.93 0.61 -15.11
N GLU A 54 13.05 0.73 -13.79
CA GLU A 54 14.37 0.82 -13.16
C GLU A 54 15.11 -0.53 -13.24
N LEU A 55 14.38 -1.65 -13.12
CA LEU A 55 14.91 -3.00 -13.25
C LEU A 55 15.55 -3.29 -14.61
N GLU A 56 15.03 -2.70 -15.70
CA GLU A 56 15.64 -2.84 -17.04
C GLU A 56 17.05 -2.23 -17.12
N SER A 57 17.30 -1.19 -16.31
CA SER A 57 18.55 -0.43 -16.36
C SER A 57 19.67 -1.02 -15.48
N ILE A 58 19.35 -2.00 -14.63
CA ILE A 58 20.28 -2.58 -13.65
C ILE A 58 20.31 -4.11 -13.73
N SER A 59 21.47 -4.71 -13.44
CA SER A 59 21.56 -6.16 -13.27
C SER A 59 20.92 -6.57 -11.95
N PHE A 60 19.60 -6.81 -12.00
CA PHE A 60 18.83 -7.09 -10.79
C PHE A 60 19.03 -8.54 -10.31
N PRO A 61 19.24 -8.77 -9.01
CA PRO A 61 19.51 -10.09 -8.47
C PRO A 61 18.27 -10.99 -8.50
N VAL A 62 18.17 -11.82 -9.53
CA VAL A 62 17.11 -12.83 -9.68
C VAL A 62 17.21 -13.88 -8.57
N GLY A 63 16.06 -14.27 -8.01
CA GLY A 63 15.94 -15.40 -7.05
C GLY A 63 16.20 -15.08 -5.58
N ARG A 64 16.31 -13.80 -5.18
CA ARG A 64 16.46 -13.37 -3.77
C ARG A 64 15.35 -12.42 -3.30
N ILE A 65 14.43 -12.11 -4.20
CA ILE A 65 13.40 -11.08 -4.03
C ILE A 65 12.13 -11.63 -4.68
N ASP A 66 11.03 -11.53 -3.94
CA ASP A 66 9.70 -11.87 -4.42
C ASP A 66 8.94 -10.60 -4.82
N PHE A 67 8.26 -10.65 -5.96
CA PHE A 67 7.48 -9.53 -6.47
C PHE A 67 5.99 -9.76 -6.20
N TYR A 68 5.34 -8.72 -5.69
CA TYR A 68 3.90 -8.68 -5.53
C TYR A 68 3.36 -7.44 -6.24
N TYR A 69 2.49 -7.66 -7.21
CA TYR A 69 1.84 -6.58 -7.96
C TYR A 69 0.50 -6.26 -7.33
N LEU A 70 0.35 -5.00 -6.90
CA LEU A 70 -0.93 -4.47 -6.44
C LEU A 70 -1.66 -3.85 -7.63
N TYR A 71 -2.89 -4.30 -7.84
CA TYR A 71 -3.78 -3.73 -8.86
C TYR A 71 -4.67 -2.64 -8.25
N PRO A 72 -5.16 -1.70 -9.07
CA PRO A 72 -6.22 -0.79 -8.64
C PRO A 72 -7.40 -1.59 -8.10
N LEU A 73 -8.00 -1.09 -7.01
CA LEU A 73 -9.20 -1.70 -6.45
C LEU A 73 -10.28 -1.80 -7.52
N ASN A 74 -10.90 -2.97 -7.64
CA ASN A 74 -12.09 -3.08 -8.46
C ASN A 74 -13.25 -2.31 -7.79
N PHE A 75 -14.28 -2.02 -8.56
CA PHE A 75 -15.39 -1.20 -8.09
C PHE A 75 -16.06 -1.76 -6.82
N ILE A 76 -16.16 -3.09 -6.72
CA ILE A 76 -16.73 -3.77 -5.55
C ILE A 76 -15.85 -3.56 -4.32
N GLU A 77 -14.53 -3.77 -4.44
CA GLU A 77 -13.56 -3.54 -3.36
C GLU A 77 -13.54 -2.08 -2.91
N PHE A 78 -13.65 -1.15 -3.87
CA PHE A 78 -13.76 0.27 -3.60
C PHE A 78 -15.01 0.57 -2.75
N ILE A 79 -16.18 0.01 -3.11
CA ILE A 79 -17.41 0.16 -2.34
C ILE A 79 -17.27 -0.46 -0.95
N ILE A 80 -16.76 -1.69 -0.85
CA ILE A 80 -16.56 -2.39 0.42
C ILE A 80 -15.63 -1.58 1.33
N LYS A 81 -14.54 -1.02 0.81
CA LYS A 81 -13.63 -0.15 1.58
C LYS A 81 -14.36 1.07 2.16
N HIS A 82 -15.22 1.72 1.37
CA HIS A 82 -15.98 2.89 1.83
C HIS A 82 -17.09 2.51 2.83
N ILE A 83 -17.76 1.38 2.60
CA ILE A 83 -18.74 0.80 3.52
C ILE A 83 -18.08 0.46 4.84
N HIS A 84 -17.01 -0.32 4.82
CA HIS A 84 -16.30 -0.75 6.02
C HIS A 84 -15.84 0.46 6.85
N ARG A 85 -15.34 1.52 6.21
CA ARG A 85 -15.00 2.77 6.91
C ARG A 85 -16.18 3.44 7.63
N LEU A 86 -17.41 3.28 7.12
CA LEU A 86 -18.63 3.75 7.80
C LEU A 86 -19.03 2.85 8.98
N PHE A 87 -18.63 1.57 8.97
CA PHE A 87 -18.96 0.58 10.01
C PHE A 87 -17.87 0.36 11.07
N ILE A 88 -16.64 0.87 10.90
CA ILE A 88 -15.53 0.73 11.89
C ILE A 88 -15.87 1.31 13.28
N ASN A 89 -16.89 2.16 13.43
CA ASN A 89 -17.36 2.60 14.75
C ASN A 89 -18.26 1.57 15.48
N SER A 90 -18.49 0.40 14.89
CA SER A 90 -19.31 -0.68 15.45
C SER A 90 -18.62 -2.02 15.16
N TYR A 91 -18.05 -2.60 16.21
CA TYR A 91 -17.19 -3.79 16.20
C TYR A 91 -17.88 -5.01 15.55
N TYR A 92 -17.63 -5.30 14.27
CA TYR A 92 -18.02 -6.58 13.65
C TYR A 92 -16.90 -7.11 12.74
N PRO A 93 -16.41 -8.36 12.97
CA PRO A 93 -15.44 -8.98 12.09
C PRO A 93 -16.10 -9.30 10.74
N CYS A 94 -15.43 -8.92 9.67
CA CYS A 94 -15.89 -9.12 8.30
C CYS A 94 -15.70 -10.59 7.89
N SER A 95 -16.68 -11.42 8.23
CA SER A 95 -16.75 -12.82 7.79
C SER A 95 -18.16 -13.18 7.35
N GLU A 96 -18.72 -12.40 6.41
CA GLU A 96 -19.78 -12.85 5.52
C GLU A 96 -19.99 -11.78 4.45
N ILE A 97 -20.06 -12.20 3.19
CA ILE A 97 -20.38 -11.34 2.06
C ILE A 97 -21.80 -10.83 2.29
N ILE A 98 -21.91 -9.61 2.81
CA ILE A 98 -23.21 -8.98 3.02
C ILE A 98 -23.84 -8.72 1.64
N LEU A 99 -25.03 -9.29 1.49
CA LEU A 99 -25.89 -9.28 0.32
C LEU A 99 -26.01 -7.89 -0.33
N PHE A 100 -25.91 -7.87 -1.67
CA PHE A 100 -25.43 -6.74 -2.47
C PHE A 100 -26.46 -5.69 -2.94
N SER A 101 -27.72 -5.65 -2.48
CA SER A 101 -28.75 -4.85 -3.20
C SER A 101 -28.93 -3.41 -2.70
N GLU A 102 -29.52 -3.16 -1.53
CA GLU A 102 -30.06 -1.82 -1.23
C GLU A 102 -29.03 -0.81 -0.72
N VAL A 103 -28.15 -1.25 0.20
CA VAL A 103 -27.20 -0.36 0.89
C VAL A 103 -26.09 0.08 -0.06
N CYS A 104 -25.55 -0.84 -0.85
CA CYS A 104 -24.56 -0.55 -1.88
C CYS A 104 -25.12 0.43 -2.92
N LEU A 105 -26.35 0.22 -3.42
CA LEU A 105 -26.98 1.14 -4.37
C LEU A 105 -27.24 2.53 -3.77
N ARG A 106 -27.62 2.62 -2.49
CA ARG A 106 -27.82 3.91 -1.80
C ARG A 106 -26.51 4.66 -1.63
N LEU A 107 -25.44 3.97 -1.26
CA LEU A 107 -24.10 4.55 -1.13
C LEU A 107 -23.53 4.95 -2.48
N LEU A 108 -23.70 4.13 -3.51
CA LEU A 108 -23.34 4.46 -4.88
C LEU A 108 -24.03 5.76 -5.33
N LYS A 109 -25.34 5.84 -5.12
CA LYS A 109 -26.14 7.03 -5.44
C LYS A 109 -25.66 8.25 -4.66
N ASN A 110 -25.22 8.09 -3.41
CA ASN A 110 -24.68 9.18 -2.61
C ASN A 110 -23.29 9.62 -3.07
N MET A 111 -22.42 8.68 -3.47
CA MET A 111 -21.08 8.98 -3.98
C MET A 111 -21.15 9.63 -5.38
N LEU A 112 -21.98 9.09 -6.27
CA LEU A 112 -22.21 9.65 -7.61
C LEU A 112 -22.90 11.02 -7.57
N LYS A 113 -23.72 11.30 -6.56
CA LYS A 113 -24.27 12.66 -6.32
C LYS A 113 -23.20 13.68 -5.93
N GLN A 114 -22.04 13.25 -5.43
CA GLN A 114 -20.94 14.15 -5.08
C GLN A 114 -19.97 14.42 -6.24
N GLU A 115 -19.94 13.56 -7.27
CA GLU A 115 -18.99 13.68 -8.39
C GLU A 115 -19.55 14.39 -9.64
N THR A 116 -20.83 14.79 -9.67
CA THR A 116 -21.43 15.54 -10.79
C THR A 116 -21.12 17.05 -10.81
N LEU A 117 -20.18 17.53 -10.00
CA LEU A 117 -19.69 18.92 -10.06
C LEU A 117 -18.17 18.95 -10.26
N LEU A 118 -17.77 18.98 -11.52
CA LEU A 118 -16.45 19.47 -11.89
C LEU A 118 -16.31 20.94 -11.45
N ASN A 119 -15.24 21.23 -10.71
CA ASN A 119 -14.69 22.53 -10.32
C ASN A 119 -15.50 23.39 -9.33
N VAL A 120 -15.00 23.54 -8.10
CA VAL A 120 -14.72 24.82 -7.38
C VAL A 120 -14.19 24.52 -5.95
N LYS A 121 -13.03 25.10 -5.60
CA LYS A 121 -12.52 25.16 -4.21
C LYS A 121 -13.29 26.22 -3.42
N LEU A 122 -13.49 26.00 -2.11
CA LEU A 122 -13.34 27.03 -1.06
C LEU A 122 -13.29 26.37 0.33
N PHE A 123 -12.24 26.70 1.09
CA PHE A 123 -12.07 26.34 2.50
C PHE A 123 -12.91 27.26 3.38
N ASN A 124 -13.44 26.75 4.49
CA ASN A 124 -13.52 27.49 5.75
C ASN A 124 -13.41 26.53 6.94
N LEU A 125 -12.46 26.82 7.83
CA LEU A 125 -12.23 26.16 9.11
C LEU A 125 -13.28 26.60 10.14
N PRO A 126 -13.54 25.73 11.14
CA PRO A 126 -13.05 26.02 12.48
C PRO A 126 -11.86 25.16 12.89
#